data_AF-A0AAD0FNF1-F1
#
_entry.id   AF-A0AAD0FNF1-F1
#
_cell.length_a   1.000
_cell.length_b   1.000
_cell.length_c   1.000
_cell.angle_alpha   90.00
_cell.angle_beta   90.00
_cell.angle_gamma   90.00
#
_symmetry.space_group_name_H-M   'P 1'
#
loop_
_entity.id
_entity.type
_entity.pdbx_description
1 polymer ?
#
loop_
_entity_poly.entity_id
_entity_poly.type
_entity_poly.pdbx_seq_one_letter_code
_entity_poly.pdbx_strand_id
1 'polypeptide(L)'
;MPRRYIRLFWLLVALTWLALIAALVNAGFTPDYWLLHHLEGAELPYPTSTVIVFALLGAVELVVAALIVQPWKLRRLWLRLLIAFALLVVWSVPWMLSAMHQPPVHGMHLLWLLLLDVGLLLALCVVSAVSAWRTIRRRGAP
;
A
#
# COMPACT_ATOMS: atom_id res chain seq x y z
N MET A 1 -19.19 2.98 18.70
CA MET A 1 -17.85 3.42 18.24
C MET A 1 -17.97 4.85 17.74
N PRO A 2 -17.26 5.84 18.31
CA PRO A 2 -17.52 7.24 17.99
C PRO A 2 -17.07 7.54 16.56
N ARG A 3 -17.95 8.21 15.79
CA ARG A 3 -17.78 8.61 14.38
C ARG A 3 -16.46 9.33 14.06
N ARG A 4 -15.74 9.81 15.09
CA ARG A 4 -14.42 10.44 14.99
C ARG A 4 -13.33 9.47 14.51
N TYR A 5 -13.31 8.21 14.98
CA TYR A 5 -12.29 7.25 14.56
C TYR A 5 -12.41 6.86 13.08
N ILE A 6 -13.65 6.74 12.58
CA ILE A 6 -13.90 6.45 11.16
C ILE A 6 -13.42 7.61 10.30
N ARG A 7 -13.68 8.86 10.70
CA ARG A 7 -13.18 10.05 9.99
C ARG A 7 -11.66 10.15 10.00
N LEU A 8 -11.02 9.92 11.14
CA LEU A 8 -9.56 9.93 11.25
C LEU A 8 -8.93 8.85 10.35
N PHE A 9 -9.53 7.66 10.30
CA PHE A 9 -9.08 6.60 9.41
C PHE A 9 -9.16 7.02 7.92
N TRP A 10 -10.29 7.57 7.48
CA TRP A 10 -10.42 8.04 6.09
C TRP A 10 -9.51 9.24 5.78
N LEU A 11 -9.24 10.12 6.76
CA LEU A 11 -8.25 11.18 6.61
C LEU A 11 -6.84 10.61 6.43
N LEU A 12 -6.45 9.60 7.21
CA LEU A 12 -5.16 8.94 7.03
C LEU A 12 -5.07 8.26 5.66
N VAL A 13 -6.11 7.55 5.22
CA VAL A 13 -6.19 6.96 3.87
C VAL A 13 -6.01 8.02 2.79
N ALA A 14 -6.69 9.17 2.92
CA ALA A 14 -6.57 10.27 1.96
C ALA A 14 -5.17 10.90 1.98
N LEU A 15 -4.56 11.07 3.15
CA LEU A 15 -3.19 11.56 3.28
C LEU A 15 -2.18 10.59 2.67
N THR A 16 -2.33 9.28 2.89
CA THR A 16 -1.50 8.25 2.26
C THR A 16 -1.65 8.28 0.74
N TRP A 17 -2.86 8.49 0.22
CA TRP A 17 -3.10 8.62 -1.21
C TRP A 17 -2.47 9.90 -1.80
N LEU A 18 -2.56 11.04 -1.10
CA LEU A 18 -1.88 12.26 -1.51
C LEU A 18 -0.36 12.10 -1.52
N ALA A 19 0.19 11.42 -0.51
CA ALA A 19 1.62 11.10 -0.47
C ALA A 19 2.03 10.21 -1.65
N LEU A 20 1.23 9.19 -1.99
CA LEU A 20 1.43 8.37 -3.18
C LEU A 20 1.48 9.21 -4.45
N ILE A 21 0.51 10.10 -4.66
CA ILE A 21 0.47 10.97 -5.85
C ILE A 21 1.74 11.81 -5.94
N ALA A 22 2.12 12.48 -4.84
CA ALA A 22 3.34 13.30 -4.82
C ALA A 22 4.58 12.48 -5.19
N ALA A 23 4.65 11.24 -4.69
CA ALA A 23 5.79 10.37 -4.88
C ALA A 23 5.81 9.75 -6.29
N LEU A 24 4.65 9.46 -6.90
CA LEU A 24 4.51 9.09 -8.32
C LEU A 24 4.86 10.26 -9.25
N VAL A 25 4.43 11.47 -8.91
CA VAL A 25 4.78 12.69 -9.66
C VAL A 25 6.30 12.90 -9.65
N ASN A 26 6.92 12.77 -8.48
CA ASN A 26 8.39 12.83 -8.34
C ASN A 26 9.09 11.71 -9.14
N ALA A 27 8.55 10.49 -9.11
CA ALA A 27 9.07 9.39 -9.93
C ALA A 27 8.89 9.62 -11.44
N GLY A 28 7.90 10.38 -11.86
CA GLY A 28 7.75 10.83 -13.25
C GLY A 28 8.81 11.85 -13.69
N PHE A 29 9.41 12.59 -12.74
CA PHE A 29 10.52 13.50 -13.00
C PHE A 29 11.89 12.81 -12.97
N THR A 30 11.99 11.61 -12.38
CA THR A 30 13.24 10.84 -12.45
C THR A 30 13.44 10.28 -13.87
N PRO A 31 14.56 10.61 -14.53
CA PRO A 31 14.82 10.18 -15.89
C PRO A 31 14.92 8.65 -15.98
N ASP A 32 14.25 8.08 -16.97
CA ASP A 32 14.38 6.66 -17.30
C ASP A 32 15.71 6.45 -18.03
N TYR A 33 16.76 6.16 -17.25
CA TYR A 33 18.12 5.94 -17.78
C TYR A 33 18.20 4.79 -18.78
N TRP A 34 17.28 3.82 -18.72
CA TRP A 34 17.26 2.69 -19.65
C TRP A 34 16.71 3.13 -21.02
N LEU A 35 15.65 3.93 -21.02
CA LEU A 35 15.05 4.50 -22.23
C LEU A 35 15.93 5.60 -22.86
N LEU A 36 16.56 6.44 -22.02
CA LEU A 36 17.51 7.47 -22.45
C LEU A 36 18.74 6.87 -23.13
N HIS A 37 19.19 5.69 -22.68
CA HIS A 37 20.30 4.97 -23.32
C HIS A 37 19.92 4.39 -24.70
N HIS A 38 18.64 4.08 -24.93
CA HIS A 38 18.15 3.54 -26.20
C HIS A 38 17.71 4.62 -27.20
N LEU A 39 17.41 5.84 -26.75
CA LEU A 39 16.85 6.91 -27.56
C LEU A 39 17.82 8.07 -27.83
N GLU A 40 19.13 7.84 -27.69
CA GLU A 40 20.20 8.80 -28.02
C GLU A 40 19.97 10.24 -27.49
N GLY A 41 19.40 10.37 -26.27
CA GLY A 41 19.25 11.67 -25.61
C GLY A 41 18.09 12.55 -26.10
N ALA A 42 17.08 12.00 -26.78
CA ALA A 42 15.85 12.73 -27.06
C ALA A 42 15.10 13.14 -25.77
N GLU A 43 14.58 14.36 -25.72
CA GLU A 43 13.70 14.81 -24.63
C GLU A 43 12.41 13.98 -24.63
N LEU A 44 12.25 13.15 -23.60
CA LEU A 44 11.06 12.32 -23.44
C LEU A 44 9.93 13.16 -22.84
N PRO A 45 8.73 13.13 -23.45
CA PRO A 45 7.57 13.80 -22.87
C PRO A 45 7.24 13.20 -21.50
N TYR A 46 6.86 14.05 -20.54
CA TYR A 46 6.54 13.62 -19.18
C TYR A 46 5.44 12.53 -19.21
N PRO A 47 5.61 11.41 -18.48
CA PRO A 47 4.71 10.26 -18.53
C PRO A 47 3.41 10.49 -17.72
N THR A 48 2.62 11.49 -18.12
CA THR A 48 1.36 11.88 -17.48
C THR A 48 0.37 10.71 -17.38
N SER A 49 0.19 9.96 -18.47
CA SER A 49 -0.72 8.81 -18.53
C SER A 49 -0.35 7.73 -17.51
N THR A 50 0.93 7.43 -17.39
CA THR A 50 1.46 6.41 -16.46
C THR A 50 1.24 6.84 -15.01
N VAL A 51 1.53 8.10 -14.68
CA VAL A 51 1.28 8.66 -13.34
C VAL A 51 -0.21 8.60 -12.98
N ILE A 52 -1.11 8.97 -13.91
CA ILE A 52 -2.56 8.94 -13.68
C ILE A 52 -3.05 7.50 -13.44
N VAL A 53 -2.64 6.54 -14.28
CA VAL A 53 -3.04 5.15 -14.16
C VAL A 53 -2.60 4.57 -12.81
N PHE A 54 -1.35 4.79 -12.40
CA PHE A 54 -0.87 4.28 -11.12
C PHE A 54 -1.46 5.00 -9.90
N ALA A 55 -1.76 6.29 -10.02
CA ALA A 55 -2.47 7.01 -8.97
C ALA A 55 -3.90 6.48 -8.76
N LEU A 56 -4.60 6.14 -9.85
CA LEU A 56 -5.91 5.50 -9.81
C LEU A 56 -5.82 4.09 -9.24
N LEU A 57 -4.83 3.31 -9.68
CA LEU A 57 -4.63 1.93 -9.25
C LEU A 57 -4.32 1.86 -7.75
N GLY A 58 -3.42 2.72 -7.25
CA GLY A 58 -3.14 2.84 -5.81
C GLY A 58 -4.35 3.33 -4.99
N ALA A 59 -5.23 4.16 -5.56
CA ALA A 59 -6.50 4.53 -4.92
C ALA A 59 -7.41 3.31 -4.75
N VAL A 60 -7.55 2.51 -5.80
CA VAL A 60 -8.37 1.28 -5.77
C VAL A 60 -7.82 0.30 -4.74
N GLU A 61 -6.50 0.09 -4.70
CA GLU A 61 -5.85 -0.77 -3.72
C GLU A 61 -6.10 -0.32 -2.28
N LEU A 62 -5.99 0.99 -2.00
CA LEU A 62 -6.32 1.56 -0.68
C LEU A 62 -7.77 1.33 -0.30
N VAL A 63 -8.70 1.57 -1.23
CA VAL A 63 -10.14 1.41 -0.98
C VAL A 63 -10.46 -0.05 -0.74
N VAL A 64 -9.96 -0.96 -1.58
CA VAL A 64 -10.18 -2.41 -1.44
C VAL A 64 -9.58 -2.91 -0.13
N ALA A 65 -8.35 -2.53 0.21
CA ALA A 65 -7.72 -2.89 1.48
C ALA A 65 -8.52 -2.36 2.68
N ALA A 66 -8.93 -1.09 2.66
CA ALA A 66 -9.76 -0.51 3.71
C ALA A 66 -11.11 -1.23 3.87
N LEU A 67 -11.74 -1.61 2.75
CA LEU A 67 -13.01 -2.34 2.72
C LEU A 67 -12.91 -3.79 3.20
N ILE A 68 -11.77 -4.46 3.00
CA ILE A 68 -11.52 -5.82 3.49
C ILE A 68 -11.20 -5.77 4.99
N VAL A 69 -10.28 -4.90 5.40
CA VAL A 69 -9.81 -4.80 6.78
C VAL A 69 -10.95 -4.39 7.71
N GLN A 70 -11.79 -3.42 7.31
CA GLN A 70 -12.89 -2.85 8.11
C GLN A 70 -12.50 -2.70 9.60
N PRO A 71 -11.58 -1.78 9.94
CA PRO A 71 -10.98 -1.70 11.27
C PRO A 71 -11.99 -1.49 12.40
N TRP A 72 -13.23 -1.07 12.08
CA TRP A 72 -14.35 -0.91 13.00
C TRP A 72 -15.00 -2.23 13.47
N LYS A 73 -14.77 -3.37 12.81
CA LYS A 73 -15.27 -4.68 13.25
C LYS A 73 -14.14 -5.50 13.88
N LEU A 74 -13.99 -5.39 15.20
CA LEU A 74 -12.96 -6.11 15.97
C LEU A 74 -13.13 -7.65 15.93
N ARG A 75 -14.34 -8.16 15.69
CA ARG A 75 -14.62 -9.60 15.63
C ARG A 75 -14.00 -10.20 14.36
N ARG A 76 -13.04 -11.12 14.52
CA ARG A 76 -12.24 -11.74 13.44
C ARG A 76 -11.37 -10.75 12.62
N LEU A 77 -10.95 -9.63 13.23
CA LEU A 77 -10.06 -8.66 12.56
C LEU A 77 -8.76 -9.29 12.06
N TRP A 78 -8.19 -10.22 12.83
CA TRP A 78 -6.96 -10.94 12.45
C TRP A 78 -7.10 -11.73 11.14
N LEU A 79 -8.20 -12.46 10.95
CA LEU A 79 -8.49 -13.17 9.69
C LEU A 79 -8.64 -12.23 8.50
N ARG A 80 -9.28 -11.07 8.71
CA ARG A 80 -9.49 -10.08 7.63
C ARG A 80 -8.20 -9.43 7.19
N LEU A 81 -7.35 -9.08 8.15
CA LEU A 81 -6.01 -8.58 7.89
C LEU A 81 -5.16 -9.63 7.15
N LEU A 82 -5.28 -10.91 7.53
CA LEU A 82 -4.56 -12.00 6.86
C LEU A 82 -5.05 -12.22 5.42
N ILE A 83 -6.36 -12.14 5.18
CA ILE A 83 -6.93 -12.19 3.83
C ILE A 83 -6.48 -10.99 2.99
N ALA A 84 -6.53 -9.77 3.55
CA ALA A 84 -6.07 -8.57 2.86
C ALA A 84 -4.58 -8.67 2.51
N PHE A 85 -3.76 -9.12 3.46
CA PHE A 85 -2.33 -9.32 3.26
C PHE A 85 -2.05 -10.37 2.18
N ALA A 86 -2.67 -11.55 2.26
CA ALA A 86 -2.48 -12.59 1.26
C ALA A 86 -2.90 -12.13 -0.15
N LEU A 87 -4.00 -11.40 -0.26
CA LEU A 87 -4.48 -10.88 -1.55
C LEU A 87 -3.52 -9.83 -2.14
N LEU A 88 -3.03 -8.91 -1.31
CA LEU A 88 -2.07 -7.88 -1.73
C LEU A 88 -0.71 -8.48 -2.10
N VAL A 89 -0.23 -9.48 -1.34
CA VAL A 89 1.00 -10.22 -1.68
C VAL A 89 0.86 -10.94 -3.01
N VAL A 90 -0.26 -11.62 -3.26
CA VAL A 90 -0.50 -12.26 -4.56
C VAL A 90 -0.54 -11.22 -5.68
N TRP A 91 -1.10 -10.05 -5.40
CA TRP A 91 -1.12 -8.94 -6.35
C TRP A 91 0.26 -8.31 -6.59
N SER A 92 1.19 -8.34 -5.61
CA SER A 92 2.54 -7.79 -5.75
C SER A 92 3.50 -8.68 -6.53
N VAL A 93 3.26 -10.00 -6.61
CA VAL A 93 4.12 -10.96 -7.32
C VAL A 93 4.34 -10.63 -8.82
N PRO A 94 3.30 -10.37 -9.64
CA PRO A 94 3.49 -10.01 -11.04
C PRO A 94 4.37 -8.76 -11.24
N TRP A 95 4.23 -7.77 -10.37
CA TRP A 95 5.03 -6.54 -10.42
C TRP A 95 6.48 -6.80 -10.03
N MET A 96 6.71 -7.66 -9.04
CA MET A 96 8.04 -8.05 -8.59
C MET A 96 8.81 -8.82 -9.67
N LEU A 97 8.12 -9.72 -10.40
CA LEU A 97 8.67 -10.43 -11.55
C LEU A 97 8.97 -9.49 -12.73
N SER A 98 8.17 -8.43 -12.90
CA SER A 98 8.35 -7.47 -13.98
C SER A 98 9.44 -6.43 -13.68
N ALA A 99 9.88 -6.29 -12.41
CA ALA A 99 10.74 -5.20 -11.93
C ALA A 99 12.11 -5.11 -12.61
N MET A 100 12.58 -6.17 -13.27
CA MET A 100 13.94 -6.21 -13.81
C MET A 100 14.17 -5.29 -15.02
N HIS A 101 13.12 -4.88 -15.76
CA HIS A 101 13.25 -4.13 -17.03
C HIS A 101 12.29 -2.93 -17.14
N GLN A 102 11.88 -2.33 -16.01
CA GLN A 102 10.73 -1.41 -16.01
C GLN A 102 11.10 0.05 -15.69
N PRO A 103 10.29 1.01 -16.18
CA PRO A 103 10.45 2.44 -15.92
C PRO A 103 10.40 2.81 -14.42
N PRO A 104 10.97 3.96 -14.02
CA PRO A 104 11.00 4.42 -12.62
C PRO A 104 9.63 4.45 -11.93
N VAL A 105 8.57 4.80 -12.68
CA VAL A 105 7.20 4.89 -12.18
C VAL A 105 6.64 3.51 -11.79
N HIS A 106 7.02 2.44 -12.50
CA HIS A 106 6.65 1.07 -12.14
C HIS A 106 7.38 0.61 -10.87
N GLY A 107 8.65 0.96 -10.72
CA GLY A 107 9.41 0.71 -9.49
C GLY A 107 8.76 1.40 -8.28
N MET A 108 8.24 2.62 -8.48
CA MET A 108 7.53 3.34 -7.43
C MET A 108 6.22 2.69 -7.03
N HIS A 109 5.47 2.17 -8.01
CA HIS A 109 4.26 1.40 -7.72
C HIS A 109 4.55 0.10 -6.96
N LEU A 110 5.64 -0.60 -7.31
CA LEU A 110 6.08 -1.78 -6.56
C LEU A 110 6.47 -1.42 -5.12
N LEU A 111 7.21 -0.33 -4.93
CA LEU A 111 7.58 0.16 -3.60
C LEU A 111 6.34 0.51 -2.77
N TRP A 112 5.33 1.11 -3.39
CA TRP A 112 4.03 1.35 -2.79
C TRP A 112 3.35 0.06 -2.32
N LEU A 113 3.27 -0.96 -3.17
CA LEU A 113 2.71 -2.27 -2.82
C LEU A 113 3.43 -2.91 -1.63
N LEU A 114 4.76 -2.87 -1.63
CA LEU A 114 5.57 -3.40 -0.53
C LEU A 114 5.33 -2.64 0.78
N LEU A 115 5.17 -1.30 0.72
CA LEU A 115 4.83 -0.50 1.90
C LEU A 115 3.43 -0.87 2.44
N LEU A 116 2.46 -1.12 1.57
CA LEU A 116 1.15 -1.63 1.97
C LEU A 116 1.24 -3.01 2.64
N ASP A 117 2.00 -3.94 2.05
CA ASP A 117 2.23 -5.28 2.60
C ASP A 117 2.85 -5.22 4.00
N VAL A 118 3.90 -4.41 4.17
CA VAL A 118 4.55 -4.17 5.47
C VAL A 118 3.56 -3.53 6.45
N GLY A 119 2.76 -2.55 6.02
CA GLY A 119 1.75 -1.92 6.86
C GLY A 119 0.70 -2.91 7.38
N LEU A 120 0.22 -3.81 6.51
CA LEU A 120 -0.72 -4.88 6.90
C LEU A 120 -0.07 -5.89 7.83
N LEU A 121 1.18 -6.27 7.59
CA LEU A 121 1.93 -7.18 8.46
C LEU A 121 2.13 -6.58 9.86
N LEU A 122 2.50 -5.30 9.94
CA LEU A 122 2.64 -4.60 11.22
C LEU A 122 1.30 -4.53 11.96
N ALA A 123 0.20 -4.25 11.24
CA ALA A 123 -1.14 -4.27 11.83
C ALA A 123 -1.50 -5.67 12.37
N LEU A 124 -1.18 -6.74 11.63
CA LEU A 124 -1.34 -8.13 12.08
C LEU A 124 -0.54 -8.42 13.34
N CYS A 125 0.73 -8.01 13.39
CA CYS A 125 1.61 -8.19 14.53
C CYS A 125 1.07 -7.47 15.78
N VAL A 126 0.64 -6.22 15.64
CA VAL A 126 0.06 -5.44 16.75
C VAL A 126 -1.22 -6.09 17.26
N VAL A 127 -2.14 -6.50 16.38
CA VAL A 127 -3.39 -7.17 16.78
C VAL A 127 -3.10 -8.50 17.48
N SER A 128 -2.14 -9.26 16.96
CA SER A 128 -1.71 -10.54 17.54
C SER A 128 -1.09 -10.34 18.92
N ALA A 129 -0.15 -9.41 19.07
CA ALA A 129 0.49 -9.07 20.34
C ALA A 129 -0.52 -8.58 21.39
N VAL A 130 -1.44 -7.70 21.02
CA VAL A 130 -2.51 -7.23 21.93
C VAL A 130 -3.43 -8.36 22.34
N SER A 131 -3.77 -9.28 21.42
CA SER A 131 -4.60 -10.44 21.74
C SER A 131 -3.90 -11.42 22.67
N ALA A 132 -2.61 -11.70 22.47
CA ALA A 132 -1.78 -12.50 23.34
C ALA A 132 -1.66 -11.87 24.74
N TRP A 133 -1.35 -10.56 24.80
CA TRP A 133 -1.25 -9.80 26.04
C TRP A 133 -2.55 -9.84 26.86
N ARG A 134 -3.70 -9.64 26.21
CA ARG A 134 -5.01 -9.74 26.87
C ARG A 134 -5.28 -11.14 27.41
N THR A 135 -4.84 -12.18 26.69
CA THR A 135 -5.00 -13.58 27.11
C THR A 135 -4.12 -13.89 28.32
N ILE A 136 -2.86 -13.44 28.32
CA ILE A 136 -1.93 -13.59 29.45
C ILE A 136 -2.46 -12.86 30.69
N ARG A 137 -2.90 -11.59 30.56
CA ARG A 137 -3.50 -10.83 31.67
C ARG A 137 -4.75 -11.49 32.24
N ARG A 138 -5.58 -12.13 31.42
CA ARG A 138 -6.77 -12.85 31.88
C ARG A 138 -6.45 -14.16 32.59
N ARG A 139 -5.33 -14.81 32.25
CA ARG A 139 -4.86 -16.04 32.90
C ARG A 139 -4.06 -15.78 34.19
N GLY A 140 -3.52 -14.58 34.37
CA GLY A 140 -2.80 -14.15 35.57
C GLY A 140 -3.64 -13.35 36.58
N ALA A 141 -4.95 -13.21 36.36
CA ALA A 141 -5.87 -12.65 37.36
C ALA A 141 -6.35 -13.81 38.28
N PRO A 142 -6.13 -13.72 39.61
CA PRO A 142 -6.51 -14.75 40.56
C PRO A 142 -8.03 -14.93 40.65
#